data_AF-W1EW73-F1
#
_entry.id   AF-W1EW73-F1
#
_cell.length_a   1.000
_cell.length_b   1.000
_cell.length_c   1.000
_cell.angle_alpha   90.00
_cell.angle_beta   90.00
_cell.angle_gamma   90.00
#
_symmetry.space_group_name_H-M   'P 1'
#
loop_
_entity.id
_entity.type
_entity.pdbx_description
1 polymer ?
#
loop_
_entity_poly.entity_id
_entity_poly.type
_entity_poly.pdbx_seq_one_letter_code
_entity_poly.pdbx_strand_id
1 'polypeptide(L)'
;MFNLQEPYFTWPLIAADGGYAFKYENGKYDIKDVGVDNAGAKAGLTFLVDLIKNKHMNADTDYSIAEAAFNKGETAMTINGPWAWSNIDTSKVNYGVTVLPTFKGQPSKPFVGVLSAGINAASPNKELAKEFLENYLLTDEGLEAVNKDKPLGAVALKSYEEELAKDPRIAATMEKRPER
;
A
#
# COMPACT_ATOMS: atom_id res chain seq x y z
N MET A 1 -2.61 -10.56 11.42
CA MET A 1 -3.39 -9.42 11.95
C MET A 1 -3.04 -8.18 11.15
N PHE A 2 -3.98 -7.28 10.84
CA PHE A 2 -3.70 -6.04 10.12
C PHE A 2 -4.71 -4.95 10.50
N ASN A 3 -4.46 -3.70 10.11
CA ASN A 3 -5.31 -2.56 10.45
C ASN A 3 -6.71 -2.71 9.82
N LEU A 4 -7.75 -2.70 10.66
CA LEU A 4 -9.16 -2.75 10.23
C LEU A 4 -9.87 -1.40 10.29
N GLN A 5 -9.25 -0.39 10.91
CA GLN A 5 -9.84 0.95 11.08
C GLN A 5 -9.75 1.79 9.81
N GLU A 6 -8.78 1.50 8.93
CA GLU A 6 -8.55 2.24 7.71
C GLU A 6 -8.92 1.41 6.47
N PRO A 7 -9.81 1.89 5.58
CA PRO A 7 -10.27 1.13 4.42
C PRO A 7 -9.13 0.80 3.45
N TYR A 8 -8.02 1.56 3.46
CA TYR A 8 -6.85 1.28 2.64
C TYR A 8 -6.32 -0.16 2.81
N PHE A 9 -6.36 -0.70 4.04
CA PHE A 9 -5.83 -2.03 4.36
C PHE A 9 -6.83 -3.16 4.12
N THR A 10 -8.13 -2.87 4.16
CA THR A 10 -9.21 -3.85 3.95
C THR A 10 -9.70 -3.90 2.50
N TRP A 11 -9.54 -2.81 1.76
CA TRP A 11 -9.89 -2.70 0.34
C TRP A 11 -9.32 -3.81 -0.56
N PRO A 12 -8.07 -4.30 -0.39
CA PRO A 12 -7.54 -5.34 -1.26
C PRO A 12 -8.42 -6.59 -1.32
N LEU A 13 -9.01 -6.99 -0.19
CA LEU A 13 -9.92 -8.12 -0.08
C LEU A 13 -11.30 -7.79 -0.65
N ILE A 14 -11.84 -6.59 -0.34
CA ILE A 14 -13.15 -6.14 -0.82
C ILE A 14 -13.18 -6.05 -2.36
N ALA A 15 -12.10 -5.55 -2.95
CA ALA A 15 -12.00 -5.38 -4.40
C ALA A 15 -11.66 -6.68 -5.16
N ALA A 16 -11.14 -7.71 -4.46
CA ALA A 16 -10.63 -8.94 -5.08
C ALA A 16 -11.65 -9.57 -6.06
N ASP A 17 -12.87 -9.81 -5.58
CA ASP A 17 -13.95 -10.47 -6.35
C ASP A 17 -14.84 -9.51 -7.16
N GLY A 18 -14.41 -8.26 -7.37
CA GLY A 18 -15.09 -7.32 -8.27
C GLY A 18 -15.50 -5.98 -7.68
N GLY A 19 -15.18 -5.70 -6.42
CA GLY A 19 -15.32 -4.34 -5.88
C GLY A 19 -14.42 -3.34 -6.62
N TYR A 20 -14.93 -2.13 -6.84
CA TYR A 20 -14.16 -1.00 -7.40
C TYR A 20 -14.67 0.31 -6.80
N ALA A 21 -13.86 1.38 -6.83
CA ALA A 21 -14.30 2.69 -6.33
C ALA A 21 -15.24 3.36 -7.33
N PHE A 22 -14.67 3.91 -8.40
CA PHE A 22 -15.40 4.50 -9.51
C PHE A 22 -15.03 3.80 -10.79
N LYS A 23 -16.01 3.59 -11.68
CA LYS A 23 -15.75 3.03 -13.00
C LYS A 23 -14.82 3.97 -13.78
N TYR A 24 -13.76 3.41 -14.35
CA TYR A 24 -12.84 4.14 -15.22
C TYR A 24 -13.03 3.70 -16.66
N GLU A 25 -13.44 4.63 -17.52
CA GLU A 25 -13.63 4.40 -18.96
C GLU A 25 -13.18 5.64 -19.74
N ASN A 26 -12.55 5.42 -20.89
CA ASN A 26 -12.15 6.48 -21.83
C ASN A 26 -11.37 7.64 -21.17
N GLY A 27 -10.45 7.33 -20.26
CA GLY A 27 -9.62 8.33 -19.60
C GLY A 27 -10.25 9.05 -18.41
N LYS A 28 -11.51 8.74 -18.05
CA LYS A 28 -12.29 9.46 -17.04
C LYS A 28 -12.94 8.50 -16.05
N TYR A 29 -13.05 8.96 -14.79
CA TYR A 29 -13.89 8.30 -13.80
C TYR A 29 -15.35 8.73 -13.93
N ASP A 30 -16.27 7.76 -13.97
CA ASP A 30 -17.69 8.02 -13.78
C ASP A 30 -18.01 8.05 -12.28
N ILE A 31 -18.27 9.25 -11.77
CA ILE A 31 -18.60 9.48 -10.36
C ILE A 31 -19.97 8.93 -9.94
N LYS A 32 -20.81 8.54 -10.91
CA LYS A 32 -22.14 7.98 -10.67
C LYS A 32 -22.12 6.45 -10.64
N ASP A 33 -21.09 5.83 -11.19
CA ASP A 33 -20.90 4.38 -11.17
C ASP A 33 -19.91 4.00 -10.07
N VAL A 34 -20.46 3.68 -8.90
CA VAL A 34 -19.71 3.30 -7.70
C VAL A 34 -19.81 1.79 -7.48
N GLY A 35 -18.66 1.12 -7.37
CA GLY A 35 -18.57 -0.34 -7.32
C GLY A 35 -18.51 -0.97 -5.92
N VAL A 36 -18.93 -0.26 -4.87
CA VAL A 36 -18.81 -0.74 -3.47
C VAL A 36 -19.99 -1.61 -3.03
N ASP A 37 -21.12 -1.58 -3.74
CA ASP A 37 -22.35 -2.32 -3.38
C ASP A 37 -22.66 -3.50 -4.34
N ASN A 38 -21.66 -3.92 -5.12
CA ASN A 38 -21.79 -5.06 -6.01
C ASN A 38 -21.55 -6.41 -5.27
N ALA A 39 -21.84 -7.52 -5.96
CA ALA A 39 -21.73 -8.86 -5.37
C ALA A 39 -20.29 -9.20 -4.91
N GLY A 40 -19.28 -8.74 -5.64
CA GLY A 40 -17.87 -8.95 -5.30
C GLY A 40 -17.46 -8.23 -4.03
N ALA A 41 -17.80 -6.95 -3.92
CA ALA A 41 -17.54 -6.14 -2.73
C ALA A 41 -18.23 -6.72 -1.48
N LYS A 42 -19.49 -7.13 -1.63
CA LYS A 42 -20.26 -7.83 -0.56
C LYS A 42 -19.58 -9.12 -0.14
N ALA A 43 -19.12 -9.94 -1.08
CA ALA A 43 -18.45 -11.19 -0.77
C ALA A 43 -17.14 -10.97 0.02
N GLY A 44 -16.31 -10.02 -0.41
CA GLY A 44 -15.06 -9.70 0.28
C GLY A 44 -15.28 -9.14 1.68
N LEU A 45 -16.24 -8.23 1.85
CA LEU A 45 -16.57 -7.67 3.18
C LEU A 45 -17.22 -8.72 4.09
N THR A 46 -18.13 -9.57 3.58
CA THR A 46 -18.70 -10.67 4.37
C THR A 46 -17.61 -11.60 4.88
N PHE A 47 -16.65 -11.98 4.05
CA PHE A 47 -15.52 -12.81 4.48
C PHE A 47 -14.70 -12.13 5.59
N LEU A 48 -14.43 -10.83 5.47
CA LEU A 48 -13.74 -10.07 6.51
C LEU A 48 -14.53 -10.06 7.84
N VAL A 49 -15.85 -9.84 7.77
CA VAL A 49 -16.73 -9.88 8.93
C VAL A 49 -16.77 -11.27 9.56
N ASP A 50 -16.73 -12.32 8.77
CA ASP A 50 -16.70 -13.70 9.27
C ASP A 50 -15.38 -14.02 9.98
N LEU A 51 -14.23 -13.51 9.53
CA LEU A 51 -12.96 -13.61 10.26
C LEU A 51 -13.07 -12.99 11.67
N ILE A 52 -13.78 -11.88 11.80
CA ILE A 52 -14.01 -11.22 13.10
C ILE A 52 -14.97 -12.04 13.97
N LYS A 53 -16.11 -12.46 13.41
CA LYS A 53 -17.13 -13.25 14.14
C LYS A 53 -16.55 -14.57 14.66
N ASN A 54 -15.72 -15.22 13.85
CA ASN A 54 -15.05 -16.47 14.17
C ASN A 54 -13.78 -16.29 15.03
N LYS A 55 -13.53 -15.07 15.53
CA LYS A 55 -12.42 -14.75 16.45
C LYS A 55 -11.02 -14.97 15.86
N HIS A 56 -10.89 -14.93 14.54
CA HIS A 56 -9.58 -14.93 13.88
C HIS A 56 -8.92 -13.54 13.87
N MET A 57 -9.72 -12.47 13.99
CA MET A 57 -9.24 -11.09 14.16
C MET A 57 -10.16 -10.32 15.12
N ASN A 58 -9.65 -9.26 15.74
CA ASN A 58 -10.46 -8.36 16.57
C ASN A 58 -10.84 -7.10 15.77
N ALA A 59 -12.10 -6.67 15.89
CA ALA A 59 -12.66 -5.56 15.11
C ALA A 59 -12.03 -4.21 15.46
N ASP A 60 -11.46 -4.07 16.65
CA ASP A 60 -10.78 -2.87 17.17
C ASP A 60 -9.30 -2.79 16.76
N THR A 61 -8.78 -3.77 16.03
CA THR A 61 -7.38 -3.79 15.62
C THR A 61 -7.10 -2.61 14.70
N ASP A 62 -6.26 -1.69 15.18
CA ASP A 62 -5.76 -0.54 14.44
C ASP A 62 -4.33 -0.78 13.92
N TYR A 63 -3.73 0.27 13.33
CA TYR A 63 -2.37 0.22 12.82
C TYR A 63 -1.34 -0.14 13.90
N SER A 64 -1.39 0.55 15.04
CA SER A 64 -0.41 0.43 16.12
C SER A 64 -0.46 -0.95 16.76
N ILE A 65 -1.66 -1.49 16.99
CA ILE A 65 -1.88 -2.83 17.53
C ILE A 65 -1.30 -3.87 16.57
N ALA A 66 -1.63 -3.79 15.28
CA ALA A 66 -1.14 -4.74 14.29
C ALA A 66 0.39 -4.70 14.10
N GLU A 67 0.98 -3.49 14.06
CA GLU A 67 2.43 -3.31 13.97
C GLU A 67 3.14 -3.86 15.20
N ALA A 68 2.67 -3.52 16.40
CA ALA A 68 3.27 -4.01 17.64
C ALA A 68 3.19 -5.53 17.76
N ALA A 69 2.04 -6.14 17.45
CA ALA A 69 1.86 -7.59 17.52
C ALA A 69 2.81 -8.32 16.56
N PHE A 70 3.01 -7.80 15.33
CA PHE A 70 3.93 -8.42 14.37
C PHE A 70 5.39 -8.26 14.80
N ASN A 71 5.79 -7.06 15.21
CA ASN A 71 7.18 -6.78 15.61
C ASN A 71 7.58 -7.48 16.91
N LYS A 72 6.61 -7.89 17.74
CA LYS A 72 6.83 -8.74 18.93
C LYS A 72 6.76 -10.24 18.65
N GLY A 73 6.46 -10.64 17.41
CA GLY A 73 6.29 -12.05 17.03
C GLY A 73 5.01 -12.70 17.55
N GLU A 74 4.01 -11.90 17.97
CA GLU A 74 2.73 -12.37 18.51
C GLU A 74 1.74 -12.77 17.39
N THR A 75 1.98 -12.31 16.15
CA THR A 75 1.20 -12.71 14.98
C THR A 75 2.11 -13.09 13.81
N ALA A 76 1.77 -14.15 13.10
CA ALA A 76 2.60 -14.70 12.02
C ALA A 76 2.59 -13.85 10.73
N MET A 77 1.55 -13.04 10.51
CA MET A 77 1.38 -12.27 9.29
C MET A 77 0.79 -10.89 9.59
N THR A 78 1.22 -9.88 8.83
CA THR A 78 0.63 -8.54 8.79
C THR A 78 0.48 -8.05 7.34
N ILE A 79 -0.40 -7.06 7.13
CA ILE A 79 -0.56 -6.36 5.85
C ILE A 79 -0.13 -4.92 6.08
N ASN A 80 0.94 -4.51 5.42
CA ASN A 80 1.47 -3.16 5.51
C ASN A 80 2.25 -2.77 4.24
N GLY A 81 2.62 -1.50 4.13
CA GLY A 81 3.45 -0.98 3.05
C GLY A 81 4.94 -0.87 3.39
N PRO A 82 5.77 -0.46 2.41
CA PRO A 82 7.22 -0.37 2.55
C PRO A 82 7.71 0.51 3.71
N TRP A 83 6.96 1.57 4.03
CA TRP A 83 7.27 2.49 5.12
C TRP A 83 7.41 1.81 6.50
N ALA A 84 6.80 0.64 6.70
CA ALA A 84 6.86 -0.09 7.96
C ALA A 84 8.12 -0.97 8.11
N TRP A 85 8.85 -1.26 7.02
CA TRP A 85 9.93 -2.24 7.03
C TRP A 85 11.05 -1.88 8.01
N SER A 86 11.42 -0.60 8.16
CA SER A 86 12.49 -0.22 9.08
C SER A 86 12.13 -0.50 10.56
N ASN A 87 10.86 -0.44 10.93
CA ASN A 87 10.41 -0.85 12.26
C ASN A 87 10.51 -2.38 12.44
N ILE A 88 10.28 -3.15 11.38
CA ILE A 88 10.44 -4.61 11.43
C ILE A 88 11.93 -4.99 11.49
N ASP A 89 12.78 -4.35 10.69
CA ASP A 89 14.24 -4.56 10.68
C ASP A 89 14.87 -4.32 12.07
N THR A 90 14.39 -3.31 12.79
CA THR A 90 14.85 -3.01 14.16
C THR A 90 14.34 -4.02 15.20
N SER A 91 13.16 -4.63 14.98
CA SER A 91 12.57 -5.64 15.85
C SER A 91 13.29 -6.99 15.85
N LYS A 92 14.16 -7.24 14.85
CA LYS A 92 14.89 -8.50 14.64
C LYS A 92 14.01 -9.71 14.31
N VAL A 93 12.74 -9.50 14.01
CA VAL A 93 11.88 -10.54 13.41
C VAL A 93 12.43 -10.89 12.03
N ASN A 94 12.64 -12.18 11.77
CA ASN A 94 12.98 -12.67 10.43
C ASN A 94 11.70 -12.72 9.59
N TYR A 95 11.52 -11.76 8.69
CA TYR A 95 10.28 -11.59 7.93
C TYR A 95 10.51 -11.68 6.41
N GLY A 96 9.44 -12.00 5.69
CA GLY A 96 9.39 -11.94 4.23
C GLY A 96 8.28 -10.99 3.78
N VAL A 97 8.44 -10.44 2.57
CA VAL A 97 7.41 -9.67 1.88
C VAL A 97 7.01 -10.44 0.63
N THR A 98 5.71 -10.68 0.45
CA THR A 98 5.19 -11.47 -0.66
C THR A 98 3.85 -10.90 -1.16
N VAL A 99 3.32 -11.51 -2.22
CA VAL A 99 2.01 -11.22 -2.80
C VAL A 99 0.90 -11.40 -1.77
N LEU A 100 -0.15 -10.59 -1.91
CA LEU A 100 -1.33 -10.72 -1.04
C LEU A 100 -2.08 -12.01 -1.36
N PRO A 101 -2.73 -12.65 -0.36
CA PRO A 101 -3.55 -13.83 -0.60
C PRO A 101 -4.65 -13.58 -1.64
N THR A 102 -4.99 -14.61 -2.41
CA THR A 102 -6.14 -14.58 -3.33
C THR A 102 -7.45 -14.75 -2.56
N PHE A 103 -8.53 -14.20 -3.08
CA PHE A 103 -9.90 -14.46 -2.62
C PHE A 103 -10.74 -14.99 -3.77
N LYS A 104 -11.38 -16.16 -3.59
CA LYS A 104 -12.13 -16.86 -4.65
C LYS A 104 -11.33 -17.08 -5.95
N GLY A 105 -10.04 -17.36 -5.81
CA GLY A 105 -9.11 -17.54 -6.93
C GLY A 105 -8.70 -16.23 -7.64
N GLN A 106 -9.22 -15.08 -7.20
CA GLN A 106 -8.84 -13.77 -7.74
C GLN A 106 -7.74 -13.13 -6.87
N PRO A 107 -6.75 -12.43 -7.46
CA PRO A 107 -5.79 -11.66 -6.70
C PRO A 107 -6.48 -10.58 -5.85
N SER A 108 -5.95 -10.35 -4.64
CA SER A 108 -6.30 -9.15 -3.88
C SER A 108 -5.88 -7.90 -4.65
N LYS A 109 -6.71 -6.85 -4.65
CA LYS A 109 -6.51 -5.63 -5.47
C LYS A 109 -6.29 -4.40 -4.59
N PRO A 110 -5.07 -4.19 -4.05
CA PRO A 110 -4.77 -3.01 -3.26
C PRO A 110 -4.86 -1.74 -4.11
N PHE A 111 -5.23 -0.62 -3.49
CA PHE A 111 -5.02 0.66 -4.13
C PHE A 111 -3.52 0.95 -4.21
N VAL A 112 -3.05 1.20 -5.44
CA VAL A 112 -1.68 1.64 -5.68
C VAL A 112 -1.62 3.15 -5.47
N GLY A 113 -1.00 3.57 -4.37
CA GLY A 113 -0.68 4.96 -4.11
C GLY A 113 0.64 5.35 -4.78
N VAL A 114 0.68 6.52 -5.40
CA VAL A 114 1.92 7.12 -5.90
C VAL A 114 2.21 8.33 -5.03
N LEU A 115 3.20 8.22 -4.15
CA LEU A 115 3.65 9.35 -3.34
C LEU A 115 4.11 10.48 -4.26
N SER A 116 3.49 11.64 -4.13
CA SER A 116 3.66 12.78 -5.04
C SER A 116 3.87 14.07 -4.26
N ALA A 117 4.71 14.96 -4.78
CA ALA A 117 4.93 16.29 -4.22
C ALA A 117 4.22 17.34 -5.10
N GLY A 118 3.21 18.01 -4.55
CA GLY A 118 2.50 19.10 -5.22
C GLY A 118 2.99 20.47 -4.78
N ILE A 119 3.12 21.41 -5.72
CA ILE A 119 3.47 22.81 -5.40
C ILE A 119 2.18 23.61 -5.15
N ASN A 120 2.11 24.29 -4.01
CA ASN A 120 0.96 25.14 -3.69
C ASN A 120 0.81 26.28 -4.74
N ALA A 121 -0.39 26.41 -5.32
CA ALA A 121 -0.69 27.42 -6.34
C ALA A 121 -0.48 28.86 -5.86
N ALA A 122 -0.63 29.12 -4.56
CA ALA A 122 -0.39 30.44 -3.96
C ALA A 122 1.08 30.68 -3.56
N SER A 123 1.96 29.68 -3.69
CA SER A 123 3.36 29.81 -3.25
C SER A 123 4.07 30.94 -4.02
N PRO A 124 4.78 31.86 -3.33
CA PRO A 124 5.67 32.81 -3.99
C PRO A 124 7.00 32.15 -4.43
N ASN A 125 7.25 30.89 -4.04
CA ASN A 125 8.53 30.19 -4.22
C ASN A 125 8.42 29.04 -5.24
N LYS A 126 7.61 29.18 -6.30
CA LYS A 126 7.34 28.06 -7.23
C LYS A 126 8.60 27.55 -7.93
N GLU A 127 9.45 28.44 -8.39
CA GLU A 127 10.71 28.07 -9.06
C GLU A 127 11.68 27.39 -8.09
N LEU A 128 11.79 27.88 -6.86
CA LEU A 128 12.63 27.23 -5.83
C LEU A 128 12.10 25.84 -5.45
N ALA A 129 10.77 25.69 -5.35
CA ALA A 129 10.16 24.39 -5.08
C ALA A 129 10.40 23.42 -6.24
N LYS A 130 10.30 23.89 -7.49
CA LYS A 130 10.62 23.09 -8.67
C LYS A 130 12.08 22.66 -8.68
N GLU A 131 13.00 23.59 -8.44
CA GLU A 131 14.44 23.33 -8.34
C GLU A 131 14.74 22.25 -7.30
N PHE A 132 14.16 22.38 -6.10
CA PHE A 132 14.31 21.37 -5.05
C PHE A 132 13.76 20.01 -5.47
N LEU A 133 12.55 19.96 -6.03
CA LEU A 133 11.92 18.68 -6.40
C LEU A 133 12.67 17.99 -7.54
N GLU A 134 13.06 18.72 -8.58
CA GLU A 134 13.68 18.14 -9.79
C GLU A 134 15.17 17.84 -9.60
N ASN A 135 15.93 18.74 -8.97
CA ASN A 135 17.39 18.65 -8.96
C ASN A 135 17.99 18.21 -7.62
N TYR A 136 17.18 18.10 -6.55
CA TYR A 136 17.65 17.63 -5.24
C TYR A 136 16.90 16.39 -4.76
N LEU A 137 15.57 16.39 -4.83
CA LEU A 137 14.78 15.26 -4.33
C LEU A 137 14.68 14.11 -5.35
N LEU A 138 14.34 14.39 -6.61
CA LEU A 138 14.20 13.40 -7.68
C LEU A 138 15.54 13.05 -8.35
N THR A 139 16.57 12.88 -7.52
CA THR A 139 17.85 12.28 -7.92
C THR A 139 18.06 10.96 -7.16
N ASP A 140 19.02 10.15 -7.60
CA ASP A 140 19.34 8.90 -6.91
C ASP A 140 19.74 9.18 -5.45
N GLU A 141 20.57 10.20 -5.20
CA GLU A 141 21.01 10.58 -3.86
C GLU A 141 19.88 11.14 -2.98
N GLY A 142 18.99 11.95 -3.57
CA GLY A 142 17.84 12.53 -2.88
C GLY A 142 16.87 11.46 -2.41
N LEU A 143 16.53 10.53 -3.30
CA LEU A 143 15.64 9.41 -2.97
C LEU A 143 16.33 8.41 -2.03
N GLU A 144 17.63 8.18 -2.17
CA GLU A 144 18.40 7.33 -1.25
C GLU A 144 18.39 7.89 0.17
N ALA A 145 18.57 9.20 0.33
CA ALA A 145 18.54 9.86 1.64
C ALA A 145 17.19 9.66 2.35
N VAL A 146 16.07 9.79 1.62
CA VAL A 146 14.73 9.54 2.19
C VAL A 146 14.53 8.04 2.48
N ASN A 147 14.93 7.17 1.55
CA ASN A 147 14.74 5.73 1.67
C ASN A 147 15.52 5.11 2.85
N LYS A 148 16.68 5.69 3.21
CA LYS A 148 17.47 5.29 4.39
C LYS A 148 16.76 5.54 5.72
N ASP A 149 15.91 6.55 5.81
CA ASP A 149 15.08 6.81 7.00
C ASP A 149 13.88 5.85 7.04
N LYS A 150 13.06 5.92 5.99
CA LYS A 150 11.88 5.07 5.81
C LYS A 150 11.82 4.58 4.37
N PRO A 151 11.75 3.26 4.13
CA PRO A 151 11.72 2.75 2.77
C PRO A 151 10.54 3.32 1.98
N LEU A 152 10.85 3.93 0.83
CA LEU A 152 9.86 4.52 -0.07
C LEU A 152 9.04 3.44 -0.80
N GLY A 153 9.57 2.22 -0.88
CA GLY A 153 9.05 1.19 -1.75
C GLY A 153 9.57 1.36 -3.17
N ALA A 154 8.76 0.94 -4.15
CA ALA A 154 9.07 1.17 -5.55
C ALA A 154 8.90 2.66 -5.89
N VAL A 155 9.92 3.25 -6.50
CA VAL A 155 9.99 4.68 -6.80
C VAL A 155 9.65 4.98 -8.26
N ALA A 156 9.38 6.24 -8.57
CA ALA A 156 9.07 6.68 -9.94
C ALA A 156 10.32 6.97 -10.78
N LEU A 157 11.45 7.28 -10.14
CA LEU A 157 12.72 7.56 -10.81
C LEU A 157 13.35 6.24 -11.27
N LYS A 158 13.48 6.06 -12.59
CA LYS A 158 13.90 4.78 -13.19
C LYS A 158 15.30 4.33 -12.75
N SER A 159 16.27 5.25 -12.71
CA SER A 159 17.66 4.95 -12.32
C SER A 159 17.71 4.33 -10.92
N TYR A 160 17.06 4.96 -9.95
CA TYR A 160 17.03 4.45 -8.59
C TYR A 160 16.13 3.21 -8.42
N GLU A 161 15.03 3.09 -9.16
CA GLU A 161 14.19 1.89 -9.13
C GLU A 161 14.95 0.65 -9.63
N GLU A 162 15.80 0.77 -10.64
CA GLU A 162 16.64 -0.34 -11.12
C GLU A 162 17.61 -0.86 -10.05
N GLU A 163 18.05 0.01 -9.14
CA GLU A 163 18.83 -0.38 -7.97
C GLU A 163 17.97 -1.05 -6.91
N LEU A 164 16.84 -0.43 -6.55
CA LEU A 164 15.92 -0.94 -5.52
C LEU A 164 15.29 -2.28 -5.89
N ALA A 165 15.02 -2.53 -7.18
CA ALA A 165 14.41 -3.77 -7.66
C ALA A 165 15.25 -5.03 -7.40
N LYS A 166 16.54 -4.88 -7.03
CA LYS A 166 17.38 -5.99 -6.58
C LYS A 166 16.97 -6.54 -5.20
N ASP A 167 16.26 -5.75 -4.40
CA ASP A 167 15.66 -6.19 -3.15
C ASP A 167 14.36 -7.00 -3.44
N PRO A 168 14.28 -8.27 -3.01
CA PRO A 168 13.08 -9.09 -3.24
C PRO A 168 11.80 -8.48 -2.63
N ARG A 169 11.90 -7.65 -1.59
CA ARG A 169 10.76 -6.94 -0.97
C ARG A 169 10.17 -5.89 -1.92
N ILE A 170 11.01 -5.26 -2.75
CA ILE A 170 10.60 -4.28 -3.77
C ILE A 170 9.91 -5.01 -4.94
N ALA A 171 10.47 -6.13 -5.40
CA ALA A 171 9.85 -6.96 -6.43
C ALA A 171 8.43 -7.40 -6.01
N ALA A 172 8.25 -7.88 -4.79
CA ALA A 172 6.94 -8.24 -4.24
C ALA A 172 5.98 -7.04 -4.09
N THR A 173 6.50 -5.82 -4.01
CA THR A 173 5.68 -4.58 -4.01
C THR A 173 5.22 -4.22 -5.42
N MET A 174 6.06 -4.44 -6.42
CA MET A 174 5.75 -4.20 -7.83
C MET A 174 4.77 -5.23 -8.41
N GLU A 175 4.87 -6.49 -8.00
CA GLU A 175 3.96 -7.57 -8.41
C GLU A 175 2.50 -7.32 -7.95
N LYS A 176 2.30 -6.48 -6.93
CA LYS A 176 0.96 -6.07 -6.46
C LYS A 176 0.28 -5.06 -7.38
N ARG A 177 0.95 -4.54 -8.42
CA ARG A 177 0.33 -3.64 -9.40
C ARG A 177 -0.47 -4.47 -10.41
N PRO A 178 -1.81 -4.35 -10.48
CA PRO A 178 -2.53 -4.90 -11.61
C PRO A 178 -2.03 -4.24 -12.89
N GLU A 179 -1.74 -5.04 -13.92
CA GLU A 179 -1.58 -4.52 -15.28
C GLU A 179 -2.86 -3.74 -15.63
N ARG A 180 -2.70 -2.48 -16.03
CA ARG A 180 -3.82 -1.61 -16.42
C ARG A 180 -4.22 -1.88 -17.86
#